data_AF-A0AAN8SRL9-F1
#
_entry.id   AF-A0AAN8SRL9-F1
#
_cell.length_a   1.000
_cell.length_b   1.000
_cell.length_c   1.000
_cell.angle_alpha   90.00
_cell.angle_beta   90.00
_cell.angle_gamma   90.00
#
_symmetry.space_group_name_H-M   'P 1'
#
loop_
_entity.id
_entity.type
_entity.pdbx_description
1 polymer ?
#
loop_
_entity_poly.entity_id
_entity_poly.type
_entity_poly.pdbx_seq_one_letter_code
_entity_poly.pdbx_strand_id
1 'polypeptide(L)'
;MEQVQWHSVVMVAQLSLSNEIADSVIYSKTTKDLLQELKDRFGQSNSAQLYYLQKELSDLVQRSNDITGYFTKNKRLWDELDALNTSVNCTCYCQCGEKAKMGKSLQDERLIQFLMGLNDVYAAEKSNILMLSPLPSVNHTYSLLMQDEKQREVYMSSYYPGNSVSFLAINQTTLG
;
A
#
# COMPACT_ATOMS: atom_id res chain seq x y z
N MET A 1 31.00 -34.20 -9.91
CA MET A 1 30.14 -33.02 -10.19
C MET A 1 29.75 -32.36 -8.86
N GLU A 2 30.74 -31.86 -8.10
CA GLU A 2 30.53 -31.36 -6.72
C GLU A 2 31.18 -29.99 -6.46
N GLN A 3 31.93 -29.46 -7.43
CA GLN A 3 32.61 -28.15 -7.31
C GLN A 3 31.70 -26.96 -7.67
N VAL A 4 30.64 -27.18 -8.43
CA VAL A 4 29.77 -26.10 -8.93
C VAL A 4 28.78 -25.62 -7.86
N GLN A 5 28.44 -26.47 -6.89
CA GLN A 5 27.48 -26.15 -5.83
C GLN A 5 28.06 -25.20 -4.77
N TRP A 6 29.37 -25.23 -4.57
CA TRP A 6 30.08 -24.32 -3.65
C TRP A 6 30.18 -22.88 -4.18
N HIS A 7 30.38 -22.72 -5.49
CA HIS A 7 30.53 -21.40 -6.09
C HIS A 7 29.23 -20.59 -6.08
N SER A 8 28.08 -21.25 -6.24
CA SER A 8 26.76 -20.59 -6.15
C SER A 8 26.44 -20.11 -4.73
N VAL A 9 26.84 -20.87 -3.70
CA VAL A 9 26.64 -20.50 -2.29
C VAL A 9 27.54 -19.31 -1.91
N VAL A 10 28.79 -19.30 -2.38
CA VAL A 10 29.73 -18.19 -2.18
C VAL A 10 29.26 -16.92 -2.91
N MET A 11 28.67 -17.04 -4.11
CA MET A 11 28.10 -15.90 -4.83
C MET A 11 26.93 -15.25 -4.08
N VAL A 12 26.04 -16.04 -3.48
CA VAL A 12 24.91 -15.51 -2.68
C VAL A 12 25.40 -14.80 -1.42
N ALA A 13 26.50 -15.29 -0.81
CA ALA A 13 27.13 -14.62 0.32
C ALA A 13 27.85 -13.31 -0.07
N GLN A 14 28.41 -13.21 -1.28
CA GLN A 14 29.09 -12.02 -1.78
C GLN A 14 28.14 -10.93 -2.29
N LEU A 15 26.89 -11.26 -2.65
CA LEU A 15 26.01 -10.30 -3.32
C LEU A 15 25.21 -9.38 -2.39
N SER A 16 25.35 -9.44 -1.05
CA SER A 16 24.44 -8.66 -0.17
C SER A 16 25.02 -8.12 1.13
N LEU A 17 26.34 -8.13 1.37
CA LEU A 17 26.91 -7.63 2.63
C LEU A 17 28.19 -6.83 2.38
N SER A 18 28.30 -5.66 3.00
CA SER A 18 29.52 -4.84 3.01
C SER A 18 30.72 -5.65 3.53
N ASN A 19 31.92 -5.38 3.02
CA ASN A 19 33.15 -6.13 3.35
C ASN A 19 33.41 -6.26 4.87
N GLU A 20 32.91 -5.33 5.69
CA GLU A 20 33.03 -5.36 7.16
C GLU A 20 32.22 -6.48 7.83
N ILE A 21 31.12 -6.93 7.22
CA ILE A 21 30.30 -8.05 7.73
C ILE A 21 30.85 -9.38 7.21
N ALA A 22 31.47 -9.39 6.03
CA ALA A 22 32.10 -10.57 5.46
C ALA A 22 33.23 -11.11 6.36
N ASP A 23 34.02 -10.21 6.97
CA ASP A 23 35.10 -10.59 7.89
C ASP A 23 34.61 -11.21 9.21
N SER A 24 33.43 -10.81 9.72
CA SER A 24 32.84 -11.43 10.92
C SER A 24 32.18 -12.79 10.66
N VAL A 25 31.77 -13.05 9.41
CA VAL A 25 31.09 -14.29 9.00
C VAL A 25 32.04 -15.49 8.97
N ILE A 26 33.35 -15.27 8.79
CA ILE A 26 34.37 -16.34 8.67
C ILE A 26 34.50 -17.18 9.96
N TYR A 27 34.12 -16.65 11.13
CA TYR A 27 34.31 -17.32 12.42
C TYR A 27 33.07 -18.06 12.97
N SER A 28 31.96 -18.05 12.24
CA SER A 28 30.69 -18.59 12.73
C SER A 28 30.54 -20.07 12.42
N LYS A 29 30.40 -20.92 13.45
CA LYS A 29 30.43 -22.38 13.32
C LYS A 29 29.15 -23.00 12.74
N THR A 30 28.02 -22.28 12.68
CA THR A 30 26.76 -22.81 12.13
C THR A 30 25.87 -21.67 11.59
N THR A 31 25.12 -21.94 10.50
CA THR A 31 24.18 -20.98 9.87
C THR A 31 23.13 -20.42 10.84
N LYS A 32 22.79 -21.15 11.91
CA LYS A 32 21.88 -20.70 12.97
C LYS A 32 22.48 -19.59 13.82
N ASP A 33 23.77 -19.68 14.13
CA ASP A 33 24.47 -18.67 14.93
C ASP A 33 24.63 -17.38 14.13
N LEU A 34 24.92 -17.50 12.83
CA LEU A 34 24.91 -16.36 11.90
C LEU A 34 23.53 -15.71 11.81
N LEU A 35 22.46 -16.50 11.66
CA LEU A 35 21.11 -15.96 11.58
C LEU A 35 20.71 -15.27 12.89
N GLN A 36 21.11 -15.82 14.03
CA GLN A 36 20.86 -15.23 15.34
C GLN A 36 21.66 -13.92 15.52
N GLU A 37 22.93 -13.89 15.13
CA GLU A 37 23.75 -12.67 15.19
C GLU A 37 23.24 -11.59 14.24
N LEU A 38 22.81 -11.96 13.02
CA LEU A 38 22.15 -11.06 12.09
C LEU A 38 20.82 -10.54 12.67
N LYS A 39 20.04 -11.40 13.33
CA LYS A 39 18.80 -11.00 14.00
C LYS A 39 19.07 -10.08 15.20
N ASP A 40 20.15 -10.30 15.94
CA ASP A 40 20.48 -9.47 17.10
C ASP A 40 21.06 -8.10 16.68
N ARG A 41 21.87 -8.07 15.61
CA ARG A 41 22.44 -6.83 15.06
C ARG A 41 21.46 -6.02 14.20
N PHE A 42 20.66 -6.68 13.36
CA PHE A 42 19.78 -6.02 12.39
C PHE A 42 18.28 -6.11 12.75
N GLY A 43 17.88 -6.97 13.69
CA GLY A 43 16.49 -7.07 14.15
C GLY A 43 16.01 -5.83 14.90
N GLN A 44 16.89 -5.11 15.61
CA GLN A 44 16.54 -3.82 16.21
C GLN A 44 16.18 -2.76 15.17
N SER A 45 16.89 -2.74 14.03
CA SER A 45 16.58 -1.87 12.89
C SER A 45 15.18 -2.18 12.35
N ASN A 46 14.84 -3.46 12.21
CA ASN A 46 13.52 -3.88 11.73
C ASN A 46 12.39 -3.50 12.70
N SER A 47 12.60 -3.59 14.02
CA SER A 47 11.60 -3.16 15.01
C SER A 47 11.39 -1.64 15.02
N ALA A 48 12.47 -0.86 14.90
CA ALA A 48 12.37 0.60 14.82
C ALA A 48 11.69 1.05 13.52
N GLN A 49 12.01 0.41 12.40
CA GLN A 49 11.36 0.67 11.11
C GLN A 49 9.88 0.28 11.13
N LEU A 50 9.54 -0.88 11.72
CA LEU A 50 8.16 -1.30 11.91
C LEU A 50 7.36 -0.26 12.72
N TYR A 51 7.92 0.20 13.85
CA TYR A 51 7.29 1.24 14.67
C TYR A 51 7.08 2.53 13.87
N TYR A 52 8.10 2.96 13.13
CA TYR A 52 8.03 4.16 12.30
C TYR A 52 6.92 4.06 11.24
N LEU A 53 6.88 2.96 10.48
CA LEU A 53 5.87 2.74 9.44
C LEU A 53 4.46 2.63 10.01
N GLN A 54 4.28 1.95 11.14
CA GLN A 54 2.98 1.86 11.81
C GLN A 54 2.51 3.23 12.31
N LYS A 55 3.42 4.04 12.85
CA LYS A 55 3.11 5.42 13.26
C LYS A 55 2.75 6.28 12.06
N GLU A 56 3.55 6.25 10.99
CA GLU A 56 3.27 7.02 9.77
C GLU A 56 1.92 6.63 9.17
N LEU A 57 1.58 5.34 9.15
CA LEU A 57 0.30 4.83 8.68
C LEU A 57 -0.87 5.28 9.57
N SER A 58 -0.68 5.30 10.89
CA SER A 58 -1.72 5.73 11.85
C SER A 58 -2.00 7.23 11.76
N ASP A 59 -0.97 8.03 11.51
CA ASP A 59 -1.06 9.49 11.37
C ASP A 59 -1.47 9.94 9.95
N LEU A 60 -1.64 8.99 9.02
CA LEU A 60 -1.94 9.25 7.62
C LEU A 60 -3.41 9.64 7.44
N VAL A 61 -3.63 10.83 6.90
CA VAL A 61 -4.94 11.38 6.54
C VAL A 61 -4.85 12.05 5.17
N GLN A 62 -5.95 12.09 4.42
CA GLN A 62 -6.02 12.59 3.04
C GLN A 62 -5.53 14.04 2.94
N ARG A 63 -6.00 14.92 3.83
CA ARG A 63 -5.68 16.36 3.85
C ARG A 63 -5.97 16.99 2.48
N SER A 64 -4.96 17.56 1.83
CA SER A 64 -5.05 18.23 0.54
C SER A 64 -4.69 17.32 -0.65
N ASN A 65 -4.48 16.02 -0.43
CA ASN A 65 -4.24 15.10 -1.54
C ASN A 65 -5.57 14.70 -2.19
N ASP A 66 -5.53 14.51 -3.50
CA ASP A 66 -6.57 13.79 -4.25
C ASP A 66 -6.63 12.32 -3.80
N ILE A 67 -7.69 11.61 -4.22
CA ILE A 67 -7.87 10.20 -3.88
C ILE A 67 -6.70 9.35 -4.38
N THR A 68 -6.16 9.64 -5.57
CA THR A 68 -5.00 8.94 -6.14
C THR A 68 -3.75 9.09 -5.27
N GLY A 69 -3.41 10.32 -4.90
CA GLY A 69 -2.24 10.63 -4.09
C GLY A 69 -2.34 10.06 -2.67
N TYR A 70 -3.51 10.13 -2.05
CA TYR A 70 -3.75 9.53 -0.74
C TYR A 70 -3.67 8.00 -0.77
N PHE A 71 -4.30 7.36 -1.77
CA PHE A 71 -4.24 5.91 -1.95
C PHE A 71 -2.81 5.42 -2.18
N THR A 72 -2.04 6.12 -3.01
CA THR A 72 -0.65 5.75 -3.32
C THR A 72 0.24 5.78 -2.07
N LYS A 73 0.04 6.75 -1.18
CA LYS A 73 0.77 6.82 0.10
C LYS A 73 0.43 5.64 1.03
N ASN A 74 -0.87 5.32 1.16
CA ASN A 74 -1.32 4.15 1.91
C ASN A 74 -0.69 2.86 1.36
N LYS A 75 -0.79 2.67 0.04
CA LYS A 75 -0.24 1.51 -0.64
C LYS A 75 1.26 1.34 -0.41
N ARG A 76 2.03 2.42 -0.53
CA ARG A 76 3.48 2.40 -0.26
C ARG A 76 3.76 1.89 1.16
N LEU A 77 3.08 2.43 2.18
CA LEU A 77 3.29 2.01 3.57
C LEU A 77 2.91 0.54 3.81
N TRP A 78 1.80 0.08 3.22
CA TRP A 78 1.42 -1.32 3.28
C TRP A 78 2.42 -2.24 2.60
N ASP A 79 2.92 -1.86 1.42
CA ASP A 79 3.92 -2.64 0.68
C ASP A 79 5.25 -2.72 1.47
N GLU A 80 5.67 -1.63 2.12
CA GLU A 80 6.85 -1.62 3.01
C GLU A 80 6.64 -2.48 4.27
N LEU A 81 5.45 -2.44 4.88
CA LEU A 81 5.10 -3.31 6.01
C LEU A 81 5.06 -4.80 5.61
N ASP A 82 4.52 -5.10 4.43
CA ASP A 82 4.51 -6.47 3.88
C ASP A 82 5.93 -6.98 3.63
N ALA A 83 6.82 -6.12 3.13
CA ALA A 83 8.23 -6.46 2.94
C ALA A 83 8.90 -6.83 4.28
N LEU A 84 8.63 -6.12 5.37
CA LEU A 84 9.16 -6.47 6.71
C LEU A 84 8.57 -7.78 7.26
N ASN A 85 7.31 -8.07 6.96
CA ASN A 85 6.60 -9.26 7.44
C ASN A 85 6.96 -10.55 6.70
N THR A 86 7.68 -10.49 5.57
CA THR A 86 8.12 -11.70 4.82
C THR A 86 9.00 -12.66 5.63
N SER A 87 9.48 -12.26 6.81
CA SER A 87 10.26 -13.09 7.73
C SER A 87 9.45 -14.14 8.51
N VAL A 88 8.11 -14.12 8.47
CA VAL A 88 7.24 -15.02 9.28
C VAL A 88 6.47 -16.04 8.41
N ASN A 89 6.91 -16.28 7.18
CA ASN A 89 6.34 -17.33 6.36
C ASN A 89 6.85 -18.70 6.85
N CYS A 90 5.96 -19.48 7.48
CA CYS A 90 6.24 -20.88 7.81
C CYS A 90 6.69 -21.62 6.54
N THR A 91 7.86 -22.25 6.58
CA THR A 91 8.37 -23.19 5.56
C THR A 91 7.53 -24.47 5.46
N CYS A 92 6.51 -24.62 6.30
CA CYS A 92 5.61 -25.75 6.24
C CYS A 92 4.61 -25.62 5.08
N TYR A 93 4.52 -26.69 4.29
CA TYR A 93 3.49 -26.95 3.28
C TYR A 93 2.10 -27.19 3.92
N CYS A 94 1.76 -26.50 5.03
CA CYS A 94 0.40 -26.57 5.56
C CYS A 94 -0.54 -25.69 4.74
N GLN A 95 -1.59 -26.33 4.23
CA GLN A 95 -2.83 -25.69 3.82
C GLN A 95 -3.65 -25.40 5.08
N CYS A 96 -3.07 -24.59 5.96
CA CYS A 96 -3.68 -24.14 7.18
C CYS A 96 -4.75 -23.10 6.77
N GLY A 97 -6.04 -23.45 6.91
CA GLY A 97 -7.19 -22.61 6.53
C GLY A 97 -7.21 -21.23 7.22
N GLU A 98 -6.34 -21.01 8.20
CA GLU A 98 -6.03 -19.71 8.79
C GLU A 98 -5.33 -18.75 7.84
N LYS A 99 -4.52 -19.21 6.87
CA LYS A 99 -3.80 -18.32 5.93
C LYS A 99 -4.74 -17.48 5.06
N ALA A 100 -5.86 -18.07 4.62
CA ALA A 100 -6.87 -17.36 3.82
C ALA A 100 -7.70 -16.39 4.68
N LYS A 101 -8.01 -16.75 5.94
CA LYS A 101 -8.68 -15.86 6.90
C LYS A 101 -7.80 -14.68 7.31
N MET A 102 -6.50 -14.92 7.49
CA MET A 102 -5.50 -13.90 7.83
C MET A 102 -5.34 -12.86 6.71
N GLY A 103 -5.30 -13.31 5.46
CA GLY A 103 -5.29 -12.42 4.30
C GLY A 103 -6.54 -11.54 4.23
N LYS A 104 -7.72 -12.09 4.51
CA LYS A 104 -8.97 -11.31 4.52
C LYS A 104 -9.02 -10.29 5.66
N SER A 105 -8.67 -10.69 6.88
CA SER A 105 -8.61 -9.77 8.03
C SER A 105 -7.69 -8.58 7.77
N LEU A 106 -6.51 -8.83 7.20
CA LEU A 106 -5.56 -7.78 6.84
C LEU A 106 -6.12 -6.83 5.78
N GLN A 107 -6.83 -7.36 4.77
CA GLN A 107 -7.47 -6.53 3.75
C GLN A 107 -8.60 -5.68 4.33
N ASP A 108 -9.40 -6.24 5.24
CA ASP A 108 -10.46 -5.52 5.93
C ASP A 108 -9.86 -4.41 6.82
N GLU A 109 -8.79 -4.69 7.57
CA GLU A 109 -8.06 -3.68 8.36
C GLU A 109 -7.52 -2.53 7.49
N ARG A 110 -6.91 -2.85 6.34
CA ARG A 110 -6.42 -1.85 5.37
C ARG A 110 -7.56 -0.99 4.84
N LEU A 111 -8.71 -1.59 4.53
CA LEU A 111 -9.88 -0.85 4.08
C LEU A 111 -10.34 0.12 5.16
N ILE A 112 -10.49 -0.35 6.41
CA ILE A 112 -10.93 0.51 7.50
C ILE A 112 -9.95 1.67 7.74
N GLN A 113 -8.64 1.40 7.77
CA GLN A 113 -7.61 2.44 7.88
C GLN A 113 -7.70 3.46 6.74
N PHE A 114 -7.84 2.98 5.50
CA PHE A 114 -7.99 3.85 4.34
C PHE A 114 -9.19 4.77 4.48
N LEU A 115 -10.36 4.22 4.86
CA LEU A 115 -11.59 4.98 5.07
C LEU A 115 -11.50 5.96 6.24
N MET A 116 -10.81 5.61 7.33
CA MET A 116 -10.65 6.48 8.50
C MET A 116 -9.92 7.78 8.17
N GLY A 117 -8.89 7.72 7.34
CA GLY A 117 -8.12 8.90 6.96
C GLY A 117 -8.72 9.73 5.81
N LEU A 118 -9.82 9.30 5.20
CA LEU A 118 -10.51 10.07 4.15
C LEU A 118 -11.21 11.31 4.72
N ASN A 119 -11.17 12.38 3.94
CA ASN A 119 -11.82 13.64 4.26
C ASN A 119 -13.35 13.47 4.45
N ASP A 120 -13.96 14.38 5.22
CA ASP A 120 -15.40 14.32 5.55
C ASP A 120 -16.33 14.56 4.36
N VAL A 121 -15.81 15.11 3.26
CA VAL A 121 -16.52 15.22 1.98
C VAL A 121 -17.00 13.85 1.48
N TYR A 122 -16.32 12.77 1.89
CA TYR A 122 -16.64 11.38 1.55
C TYR A 122 -17.43 10.65 2.65
N ALA A 123 -18.02 11.36 3.62
CA ALA A 123 -18.71 10.73 4.75
C ALA A 123 -19.88 9.82 4.32
N ALA A 124 -20.62 10.20 3.27
CA ALA A 124 -21.71 9.40 2.74
C ALA A 124 -21.20 8.09 2.12
N GLU A 125 -20.12 8.17 1.34
CA GLU A 125 -19.45 7.05 0.70
C GLU A 125 -18.86 6.10 1.76
N LYS A 126 -18.20 6.65 2.79
CA LYS A 126 -17.72 5.88 3.96
C LYS A 126 -18.84 5.06 4.58
N SER A 127 -19.99 5.70 4.87
CA SER A 127 -21.15 5.02 5.44
C SER A 127 -21.70 3.92 4.53
N ASN A 128 -21.86 4.21 3.24
CA ASN A 128 -22.39 3.25 2.27
C ASN A 128 -21.49 2.01 2.14
N ILE A 129 -20.17 2.20 2.11
CA ILE A 129 -19.20 1.11 2.03
C ILE A 129 -19.24 0.24 3.29
N LEU A 130 -19.32 0.85 4.48
CA LEU A 130 -19.37 0.13 5.76
C LEU A 130 -20.68 -0.67 5.95
N MET A 131 -21.73 -0.35 5.20
CA MET A 131 -22.99 -1.12 5.20
C MET A 131 -22.93 -2.37 4.30
N LEU A 132 -21.90 -2.53 3.46
CA LEU A 132 -21.75 -3.69 2.59
C LEU A 132 -21.33 -4.93 3.39
N SER A 133 -21.98 -6.07 3.16
CA SER A 133 -21.61 -7.36 3.72
C SER A 133 -21.53 -8.44 2.64
N PRO A 134 -20.33 -8.99 2.34
CA PRO A 134 -19.04 -8.68 2.96
C PRO A 134 -18.47 -7.31 2.52
N LEU A 135 -17.53 -6.78 3.31
CA LEU A 135 -16.80 -5.56 2.93
C LEU A 135 -16.11 -5.73 1.56
N PRO A 136 -16.10 -4.68 0.72
CA PRO A 136 -15.44 -4.73 -0.58
C PRO A 136 -13.92 -4.74 -0.43
N SER A 137 -13.20 -5.04 -1.52
CA SER A 137 -11.74 -4.90 -1.51
C SER A 137 -11.32 -3.43 -1.52
N VAL A 138 -10.13 -3.16 -0.98
CA VAL A 138 -9.49 -1.83 -1.00
C VAL A 138 -9.44 -1.24 -2.42
N ASN A 139 -9.11 -2.07 -3.43
CA ASN A 139 -9.05 -1.63 -4.83
C ASN A 139 -10.42 -1.28 -5.42
N HIS A 140 -11.47 -2.01 -5.04
CA HIS A 140 -12.82 -1.69 -5.46
C HIS A 140 -13.27 -0.35 -4.86
N THR A 141 -13.06 -0.17 -3.55
CA THR A 141 -13.34 1.08 -2.85
C THR A 141 -12.59 2.28 -3.46
N TYR A 142 -11.30 2.12 -3.75
CA TYR A 142 -10.51 3.13 -4.46
C TYR A 142 -11.15 3.53 -5.80
N SER A 143 -11.59 2.54 -6.59
CA SER A 143 -12.19 2.80 -7.90
C SER A 143 -13.51 3.57 -7.79
N LEU A 144 -14.34 3.27 -6.78
CA LEU A 144 -15.57 4.00 -6.49
C LEU A 144 -15.30 5.46 -6.11
N LEU A 145 -14.34 5.69 -5.22
CA LEU A 145 -13.98 7.05 -4.77
C LEU A 145 -13.35 7.88 -5.89
N MET A 146 -12.53 7.26 -6.74
CA MET A 146 -11.99 7.91 -7.94
C MET A 146 -13.07 8.33 -8.93
N GLN A 147 -14.12 7.52 -9.08
CA GLN A 147 -15.25 7.85 -9.94
C GLN A 147 -16.04 9.04 -9.36
N ASP A 148 -16.28 9.03 -8.05
CA ASP A 148 -16.97 10.11 -7.34
C ASP A 148 -16.18 11.43 -7.40
N GLU A 149 -14.85 11.40 -7.16
CA GLU A 149 -13.98 12.58 -7.26
C GLU A 149 -14.07 13.24 -8.65
N LYS A 150 -13.98 12.44 -9.72
CA LYS A 150 -14.13 12.93 -11.10
C LYS A 150 -15.53 13.50 -11.38
N GLN A 151 -16.57 12.89 -10.83
CA GLN A 151 -17.94 13.40 -10.99
C GLN A 151 -18.07 14.76 -10.30
N ARG A 152 -17.54 14.91 -9.09
CA ARG A 152 -17.56 16.17 -8.34
C ARG A 152 -16.81 17.29 -9.06
N GLU A 153 -15.67 17.00 -9.69
CA GLU A 153 -14.95 17.97 -10.52
C GLU A 153 -15.81 18.52 -11.66
N VAL A 154 -16.59 17.66 -12.34
CA VAL A 154 -17.50 18.08 -13.42
C VAL A 154 -18.64 18.95 -12.89
N TYR A 155 -19.24 18.58 -11.75
CA TYR A 155 -20.32 19.36 -11.14
C TYR A 155 -19.83 20.71 -10.60
N MET A 156 -18.62 20.78 -10.01
CA MET A 156 -18.02 22.03 -9.55
C MET A 156 -17.61 22.93 -10.72
N SER A 157 -17.18 22.36 -11.86
CA SER A 157 -16.88 23.09 -13.09
C SER A 157 -18.13 23.75 -13.70
N SER A 158 -19.31 23.11 -13.61
CA SER A 158 -20.55 23.69 -14.15
C SER A 158 -21.10 24.86 -13.32
N TYR A 159 -20.75 24.95 -12.05
CA TYR A 159 -21.22 26.01 -11.15
C TYR A 159 -20.46 27.34 -11.28
N TYR A 160 -19.39 27.38 -12.08
CA TYR A 160 -18.76 28.62 -12.55
C TYR A 160 -19.07 28.85 -14.03
N PRO A 161 -20.26 29.38 -14.40
CA PRO A 161 -20.52 29.84 -15.76
C PRO A 161 -19.86 31.23 -15.95
N GLY A 162 -18.53 31.26 -15.89
CA GLY A 162 -17.73 32.40 -16.31
C GLY A 162 -17.57 32.37 -17.83
N ASN A 163 -18.50 33.01 -18.54
CA ASN A 163 -18.45 33.33 -19.98
C ASN A 163 -18.73 32.19 -20.97
N SER A 164 -19.91 31.55 -20.89
CA SER A 164 -20.53 30.97 -22.09
C SER A 164 -21.28 32.06 -22.85
N VAL A 165 -20.57 32.72 -23.78
CA VAL A 165 -21.19 33.61 -24.78
C VAL A 165 -22.20 32.78 -25.55
N SER A 166 -23.48 33.04 -25.28
CA SER A 166 -24.59 32.41 -25.97
C SER A 166 -24.63 32.95 -27.40
N PHE A 167 -24.31 32.11 -28.37
CA PHE A 167 -24.52 32.42 -29.79
C PHE A 167 -26.03 32.35 -30.06
N LEU A 168 -26.70 33.50 -29.94
CA LEU A 168 -28.06 33.64 -30.44
C LEU A 168 -27.99 33.66 -31.97
N ALA A 169 -28.27 32.52 -32.60
CA ALA A 169 -28.59 32.46 -34.02
C ALA A 169 -29.92 33.20 -34.23
N ILE A 170 -29.85 34.45 -34.67
CA ILE A 170 -31.02 35.22 -35.10
C ILE A 170 -31.54 34.58 -36.38
N ASN A 171 -32.70 33.93 -36.28
CA ASN A 171 -33.53 33.59 -37.43
C ASN A 171 -33.93 34.88 -38.15
N GLN A 172 -33.43 35.10 -39.36
CA GLN A 172 -34.05 36.02 -40.31
C GLN A 172 -34.96 35.22 -41.24
N THR A 173 -36.23 35.18 -40.86
CA THR A 173 -37.33 35.03 -41.81
C THR A 173 -37.62 36.42 -42.36
N THR A 174 -37.33 36.68 -43.63
CA THR A 174 -37.95 37.79 -44.36
C THR A 174 -38.42 37.30 -45.71
N LEU A 175 -39.75 37.25 -45.81
CA LEU A 175 -40.53 37.20 -47.04
C LEU A 175 -40.19 38.40 -47.94
N GLY A 176 -40.13 38.16 -49.24
CA GLY A 176 -39.98 39.15 -50.31
C GLY A 176 -39.86 38.45 -51.66
#